data_AF-A0A0Q9JTE6-F1
#
_entry.id   AF-A0A0Q9JTE6-F1
#
_cell.length_a   1.000
_cell.length_b   1.000
_cell.length_c   1.000
_cell.angle_alpha   90.00
_cell.angle_beta   90.00
_cell.angle_gamma   90.00
#
_symmetry.space_group_name_H-M   'P 1'
#
loop_
_entity.id
_entity.type
_entity.pdbx_description
1 polymer ?
#
loop_
_entity_poly.entity_id
_entity_poly.type
_entity_poly.pdbx_seq_one_letter_code
_entity_poly.pdbx_strand_id
1 'polypeptide(L)'
;MTEGIYKEWPTDEHARWIKMGHFFGKTLMDNVKGYAKEKINSNCSVEERLAAEKAISDTLYGFMMLLDGVIDSSIDKDHGVEFALIARIFDQNTREYLEEIELAPDGDGLCMGIQMWEDGEFE
;
A
#
# COMPACT_ATOMS: atom_id res chain seq x y z
N MET A 1 -21.94 -25.10 1.58
CA MET A 1 -22.74 -24.20 0.72
C MET A 1 -21.86 -23.01 0.38
N THR A 2 -21.20 -23.04 -0.77
CA THR A 2 -20.25 -22.01 -1.22
C THR A 2 -20.78 -21.39 -2.52
N GLU A 3 -22.04 -20.99 -2.53
CA GLU A 3 -22.62 -20.24 -3.64
C GLU A 3 -22.71 -18.77 -3.20
N GLY A 4 -21.67 -18.00 -3.54
CA GLY A 4 -21.71 -16.54 -3.40
C GLY A 4 -20.39 -15.79 -3.16
N ILE A 5 -19.29 -16.48 -2.86
CA ILE A 5 -18.26 -15.86 -1.99
C ILE A 5 -17.38 -14.80 -2.68
N TYR A 6 -17.31 -14.77 -4.02
CA TYR A 6 -16.29 -14.01 -4.75
C TYR A 6 -16.63 -13.86 -6.26
N LYS A 7 -17.80 -13.31 -6.61
CA LYS A 7 -18.33 -13.37 -8.01
C LYS A 7 -17.40 -12.80 -9.10
N GLU A 8 -16.53 -11.86 -8.77
CA GLU A 8 -15.53 -11.24 -9.69
C GLU A 8 -14.11 -11.27 -9.10
N TRP A 9 -13.86 -12.16 -8.14
CA TRP A 9 -12.51 -12.36 -7.62
C TRP A 9 -11.71 -13.19 -8.62
N PRO A 10 -10.48 -12.79 -8.96
CA PRO A 10 -9.67 -13.59 -9.85
C PRO A 10 -9.47 -15.00 -9.31
N THR A 11 -9.68 -16.01 -10.16
CA THR A 11 -9.38 -17.41 -9.80
C THR A 11 -7.89 -17.70 -9.82
N ASP A 12 -7.13 -16.92 -10.60
CA ASP A 12 -5.68 -16.94 -10.65
C ASP A 12 -5.05 -16.19 -9.46
N GLU A 13 -4.09 -16.82 -8.79
CA GLU A 13 -3.43 -16.29 -7.58
C GLU A 13 -2.60 -15.04 -7.87
N HIS A 14 -1.88 -15.04 -9.00
CA HIS A 14 -1.06 -13.89 -9.39
C HIS A 14 -1.94 -12.67 -9.72
N ALA A 15 -3.07 -12.87 -10.40
CA ALA A 15 -4.05 -11.82 -10.65
C ALA A 15 -4.66 -11.26 -9.35
N ARG A 16 -4.89 -12.09 -8.33
CA ARG A 16 -5.32 -11.62 -6.99
C ARG A 16 -4.23 -10.80 -6.31
N TRP A 17 -2.99 -11.27 -6.40
CA TRP A 17 -1.82 -10.60 -5.86
C TRP A 17 -1.65 -9.19 -6.46
N ILE A 18 -1.69 -9.06 -7.80
CA ILE A 18 -1.67 -7.77 -8.51
C ILE A 18 -2.83 -6.88 -8.04
N LYS A 19 -4.06 -7.41 -8.07
CA LYS A 19 -5.26 -6.66 -7.68
C LYS A 19 -5.17 -6.13 -6.26
N MET A 20 -4.59 -6.89 -5.33
CA MET A 20 -4.38 -6.44 -3.96
C MET A 20 -3.26 -5.42 -3.81
N GLY A 21 -2.20 -5.51 -4.60
CA GLY A 21 -1.19 -4.45 -4.72
C GLY A 21 -1.82 -3.11 -5.12
N HIS A 22 -2.62 -3.10 -6.21
CA HIS A 22 -3.32 -1.88 -6.65
C HIS A 22 -4.35 -1.39 -5.63
N PHE A 23 -5.10 -2.29 -4.99
CA PHE A 23 -6.06 -1.91 -3.96
C PHE A 23 -5.38 -1.25 -2.75
N PHE A 24 -4.24 -1.80 -2.31
CA PHE A 24 -3.40 -1.19 -1.27
C PHE A 24 -2.92 0.20 -1.71
N GLY A 25 -2.34 0.32 -2.90
CA GLY A 25 -1.85 1.58 -3.44
C GLY A 25 -2.91 2.66 -3.54
N LYS A 26 -4.10 2.32 -4.06
CA LYS A 26 -5.27 3.20 -4.09
C LYS A 26 -5.69 3.64 -2.68
N THR A 27 -5.74 2.71 -1.74
CA THR A 27 -6.07 3.01 -0.34
C THR A 27 -5.03 3.96 0.27
N LEU A 28 -3.75 3.78 -0.03
CA LEU A 28 -2.66 4.64 0.42
C LEU A 28 -2.81 6.06 -0.14
N MET A 29 -3.08 6.21 -1.44
CA MET A 29 -3.24 7.52 -2.08
C MET A 29 -4.52 8.24 -1.63
N ASP A 30 -5.67 7.58 -1.74
CA ASP A 30 -6.96 8.23 -1.45
C ASP A 30 -7.09 8.57 0.03
N ASN A 31 -6.72 7.63 0.91
CA ASN A 31 -7.00 7.78 2.34
C ASN A 31 -5.81 8.37 3.09
N VAL A 32 -4.60 7.85 2.90
CA VAL A 32 -3.44 8.25 3.72
C VAL A 32 -2.85 9.56 3.19
N LYS A 33 -2.53 9.64 1.89
CA LYS A 33 -2.02 10.87 1.27
C LYS A 33 -3.08 11.97 1.33
N GLY A 34 -4.34 11.65 1.01
CA GLY A 34 -5.49 12.55 1.16
C GLY A 34 -5.59 13.15 2.57
N TYR A 35 -5.61 12.29 3.61
CA TYR A 35 -5.63 12.74 5.00
C TYR A 35 -4.45 13.67 5.34
N ALA A 36 -3.23 13.32 4.94
CA ALA A 36 -2.05 14.14 5.23
C ALA A 36 -2.14 15.52 4.56
N LYS A 37 -2.64 15.59 3.32
CA LYS A 37 -2.87 16.85 2.61
C LYS A 37 -3.90 17.73 3.30
N GLU A 38 -4.97 17.16 3.84
CA GLU A 38 -5.97 17.91 4.63
C GLU A 38 -5.41 18.53 5.92
N LYS A 39 -4.28 18.01 6.44
CA LYS A 39 -3.60 18.57 7.62
C LYS A 39 -2.66 19.72 7.31
N ILE A 40 -2.38 20.01 6.04
CA ILE A 40 -1.57 21.16 5.65
C ILE A 40 -2.31 22.44 6.05
N ASN A 41 -1.63 23.35 6.77
CA ASN A 41 -2.19 24.63 7.20
C ASN A 41 -2.82 25.37 6.01
N SER A 42 -4.11 25.73 6.11
CA SER A 42 -4.82 26.43 5.03
C SER A 42 -4.20 27.79 4.69
N ASN A 43 -3.50 28.41 5.64
CA ASN A 43 -2.93 29.75 5.53
C ASN A 43 -1.44 29.74 5.12
N CYS A 44 -0.85 28.58 4.81
CA CYS A 44 0.51 28.53 4.31
C CYS A 44 0.61 29.13 2.90
N SER A 45 1.80 29.62 2.57
CA SER A 45 2.16 30.03 1.21
C SER A 45 2.11 28.86 0.23
N VAL A 46 2.11 29.17 -1.06
CA VAL A 46 2.15 28.15 -2.12
C VAL A 46 3.43 27.31 -2.02
N GLU A 47 4.57 27.94 -1.74
CA GLU A 47 5.85 27.25 -1.61
C GLU A 47 5.86 26.27 -0.42
N GLU A 48 5.34 26.69 0.74
CA GLU A 48 5.19 25.83 1.92
C GLU A 48 4.25 24.65 1.65
N ARG A 49 3.14 24.88 0.94
CA ARG A 49 2.21 23.82 0.54
C ARG A 49 2.89 22.79 -0.35
N LEU A 50 3.62 23.23 -1.38
CA LEU A 50 4.32 22.34 -2.31
C LEU A 50 5.42 21.54 -1.59
N ALA A 51 6.17 22.19 -0.69
CA ALA A 51 7.18 21.51 0.12
C ALA A 51 6.55 20.43 1.03
N ALA A 52 5.41 20.73 1.65
CA ALA A 52 4.68 19.77 2.48
C ALA A 52 4.14 18.59 1.65
N GLU A 53 3.53 18.85 0.49
CA GLU A 53 3.04 17.79 -0.40
C GLU A 53 4.16 16.89 -0.92
N LYS A 54 5.33 17.46 -1.23
CA LYS A 54 6.53 16.69 -1.60
C LYS A 54 6.99 15.83 -0.42
N ALA A 55 7.10 16.40 0.78
CA ALA A 55 7.54 15.66 1.96
C ALA A 55 6.60 14.49 2.29
N ILE A 56 5.28 14.67 2.12
CA ILE A 56 4.29 13.58 2.25
C ILE A 56 4.59 12.47 1.23
N SER A 57 4.78 12.82 -0.04
CA SER A 57 5.02 11.85 -1.12
C SER A 57 6.33 11.09 -0.92
N ASP A 58 7.42 11.81 -0.60
CA ASP A 58 8.73 11.22 -0.29
C ASP A 58 8.64 10.27 0.93
N THR A 59 7.86 10.61 1.95
CA THR A 59 7.69 9.79 3.15
C THR A 59 6.93 8.50 2.83
N LEU A 60 5.85 8.59 2.05
CA LEU A 60 5.09 7.41 1.63
C LEU A 60 5.93 6.49 0.75
N TYR A 61 6.73 7.06 -0.16
CA TYR A 61 7.69 6.32 -0.96
C TYR A 61 8.74 5.61 -0.08
N GLY A 62 9.33 6.32 0.88
CA GLY A 62 10.26 5.75 1.86
C GLY A 62 9.67 4.62 2.68
N PHE A 63 8.41 4.75 3.10
CA PHE A 63 7.69 3.70 3.81
C PHE A 63 7.50 2.44 2.95
N MET A 64 7.23 2.58 1.65
CA MET A 64 7.14 1.42 0.76
C MET A 64 8.49 0.80 0.48
N MET A 65 9.56 1.58 0.34
CA MET A 65 10.92 1.04 0.26
C MET A 65 11.30 0.22 1.50
N LEU A 66 10.81 0.59 2.68
CA LEU A 66 10.99 -0.21 3.89
C LEU A 66 10.24 -1.54 3.82
N LEU A 67 9.00 -1.54 3.32
CA LEU A 67 8.21 -2.77 3.16
C LEU A 67 8.80 -3.68 2.09
N ASP A 68 9.24 -3.14 0.96
CA ASP A 68 9.89 -3.88 -0.13
C ASP A 68 11.31 -4.37 0.22
N GLY A 69 11.79 -4.15 1.45
CA GLY A 69 13.13 -4.57 1.88
C GLY A 69 14.28 -3.78 1.23
N VAL A 70 14.00 -2.70 0.50
CA VAL A 70 15.02 -1.81 -0.09
C VAL A 70 15.79 -1.05 0.98
N ILE A 71 15.13 -0.70 2.09
CA ILE A 71 15.78 -0.10 3.26
C ILE A 71 16.14 -1.21 4.25
N ASP A 72 17.43 -1.47 4.40
CA ASP A 72 17.95 -2.39 5.41
C ASP A 72 17.52 -1.98 6.82
N SER A 73 16.93 -2.92 7.57
CA SER A 73 16.55 -2.73 8.96
C SER A 73 17.36 -3.68 9.85
N SER A 74 18.48 -3.20 10.40
CA SER A 74 19.32 -3.97 11.33
C SER A 74 18.77 -3.91 12.76
N ILE A 75 18.65 -5.06 13.43
CA ILE A 75 18.41 -5.11 14.88
C ILE A 75 19.75 -4.94 15.62
N ASP A 76 20.78 -5.65 15.16
CA ASP A 76 22.15 -5.56 15.68
C ASP A 76 23.18 -5.91 14.59
N LYS A 77 24.43 -6.21 14.98
CA LYS A 77 25.52 -6.52 14.05
C LYS A 77 25.36 -7.83 13.28
N ASP A 78 24.55 -8.76 13.77
CA ASP A 78 24.39 -10.11 13.21
C ASP A 78 22.95 -10.40 12.73
N HIS A 79 21.98 -9.53 13.06
CA HIS A 79 20.56 -9.76 12.79
C HIS A 79 19.88 -8.58 12.08
N GLY A 80 19.10 -8.90 11.04
CA GLY A 80 18.18 -7.97 10.37
C GLY A 80 16.72 -8.29 10.71
N VAL A 81 15.84 -7.37 10.33
CA VAL A 81 14.39 -7.56 10.34
C VAL A 81 13.81 -7.12 8.99
N GLU A 82 12.82 -7.85 8.53
CA GLU A 82 11.99 -7.49 7.40
C GLU A 82 10.57 -7.28 7.88
N PHE A 83 9.86 -6.35 7.25
CA PHE A 83 8.47 -6.06 7.56
C PHE A 83 7.60 -6.60 6.43
N ALA A 84 6.62 -7.42 6.79
CA ALA A 84 5.68 -7.97 5.82
C ALA A 84 4.40 -7.13 5.75
N LEU A 85 3.90 -6.90 4.53
CA LEU A 85 2.56 -6.38 4.31
C LEU A 85 1.66 -7.53 3.89
N ILE A 86 0.61 -7.78 4.67
CA ILE A 86 -0.29 -8.90 4.42
C ILE A 86 -1.73 -8.38 4.26
N ALA A 87 -2.32 -8.65 3.09
CA ALA A 87 -3.74 -8.46 2.84
C ALA A 87 -4.52 -9.68 3.33
N ARG A 88 -5.50 -9.42 4.20
CA ARG A 88 -6.38 -10.42 4.80
C ARG A 88 -7.80 -10.21 4.31
N ILE A 89 -8.30 -11.15 3.50
CA ILE A 89 -9.66 -11.07 2.98
C ILE A 89 -10.59 -11.90 3.86
N PHE A 90 -11.74 -11.31 4.19
CA PHE A 90 -12.75 -11.91 5.05
C PHE A 90 -14.15 -11.53 4.56
N ASP A 91 -15.13 -12.39 4.83
CA ASP A 91 -16.53 -12.07 4.59
C ASP A 91 -16.99 -10.98 5.58
N GLN A 92 -17.52 -9.87 5.08
CA GLN A 92 -17.89 -8.73 5.92
C GLN A 92 -19.05 -9.03 6.87
N ASN A 93 -19.94 -9.96 6.52
CA ASN A 93 -21.13 -10.29 7.31
C ASN A 93 -20.82 -11.32 8.40
N THR A 94 -20.09 -12.37 8.06
CA THR A 94 -19.76 -13.48 8.97
C THR A 94 -18.44 -13.28 9.70
N ARG A 95 -17.59 -12.37 9.20
CA ARG A 95 -16.20 -12.18 9.64
C ARG A 95 -15.34 -13.44 9.45
N GLU A 96 -15.80 -14.40 8.66
CA GLU A 96 -15.05 -15.59 8.29
C GLU A 96 -13.86 -15.20 7.42
N TYR A 97 -12.69 -15.74 7.75
CA TYR A 97 -11.47 -15.52 7.01
C TYR A 97 -11.45 -16.35 5.73
N LEU A 98 -11.17 -15.70 4.60
CA LEU A 98 -11.25 -16.33 3.28
C LEU A 98 -9.87 -16.58 2.68
N GLU A 99 -8.94 -15.63 2.80
CA GLU A 99 -7.64 -15.69 2.11
C GLU A 99 -6.59 -14.74 2.72
N GLU A 100 -5.31 -15.14 2.63
CA GLU A 100 -4.13 -14.32 2.92
C GLU A 100 -3.34 -14.07 1.64
N ILE A 101 -2.91 -12.83 1.42
CA ILE A 101 -2.00 -12.49 0.33
C ILE A 101 -0.87 -11.63 0.91
N GLU A 102 0.36 -12.14 0.87
CA GLU A 102 1.56 -11.37 1.21
C GLU A 102 1.96 -10.49 0.03
N LEU A 103 2.06 -9.18 0.26
CA LEU A 103 2.33 -8.16 -0.75
C LEU A 103 3.77 -7.63 -0.68
N ALA A 104 4.48 -7.84 0.43
CA ALA A 104 5.85 -7.43 0.66
C ALA A 104 6.47 -8.32 1.75
N PRO A 105 7.80 -8.56 1.77
CA PRO A 105 8.85 -7.82 1.04
C PRO A 105 9.05 -8.23 -0.43
N ASP A 106 8.62 -9.43 -0.82
CA ASP A 106 8.83 -9.98 -2.18
C ASP A 106 7.75 -9.56 -3.19
N GLY A 107 7.07 -8.43 -2.95
CA GLY A 107 6.17 -7.88 -3.93
C GLY A 107 6.93 -7.40 -5.15
N ASP A 108 6.38 -7.52 -6.36
CA ASP A 108 6.93 -7.00 -7.61
C ASP A 108 6.91 -5.44 -7.62
N GLY A 109 7.60 -4.84 -6.65
CA GLY A 109 7.78 -3.42 -6.39
C GLY A 109 6.49 -2.67 -6.02
N LEU A 110 6.06 -2.70 -4.75
CA LEU A 110 5.07 -1.70 -4.29
C LEU A 110 5.56 -0.28 -4.57
N CYS A 111 6.88 -0.06 -4.44
CA CYS A 111 7.54 1.19 -4.81
C CYS A 111 7.51 1.49 -6.32
N MET A 112 7.41 0.49 -7.20
CA MET A 112 7.27 0.69 -8.65
C MET A 112 5.85 1.15 -9.02
N GLY A 113 4.85 0.65 -8.29
CA GLY A 113 3.45 1.04 -8.45
C GLY A 113 3.14 2.48 -8.02
N ILE A 114 3.98 3.12 -7.18
CA ILE A 114 3.68 4.45 -6.62
C ILE A 114 3.44 5.50 -7.71
N GLN A 115 4.27 5.51 -8.76
CA GLN A 115 4.18 6.53 -9.81
C GLN A 115 2.86 6.40 -10.57
N MET A 116 2.47 5.16 -10.90
CA MET A 116 1.17 4.87 -11.53
C MET A 116 0.01 5.34 -10.64
N TRP A 117 0.08 5.09 -9.32
CA TRP A 117 -0.97 5.52 -8.40
C TRP A 117 -1.01 7.04 -8.19
N GLU A 118 0.15 7.72 -8.21
CA GLU A 118 0.22 9.18 -8.15
C GLU A 118 -0.37 9.84 -9.38
N ASP A 119 -0.19 9.24 -10.55
CA ASP A 119 -0.76 9.69 -11.82
C ASP A 119 -2.25 9.33 -11.96
N GLY A 120 -2.82 8.62 -10.98
CA GLY A 120 -4.21 8.17 -10.97
C GLY A 120 -4.50 7.01 -11.92
N GLU A 121 -3.45 6.35 -12.42
CA GLU A 121 -3.51 5.15 -13.22
C GLU A 121 -3.67 3.94 -12.28
N PHE A 122 -4.95 3.65 -11.97
CA PHE A 122 -5.34 2.44 -11.26
C PHE A 122 -5.88 1.44 -12.29
N GLU A 123 -5.12 0.40 -12.63
CA GLU A 123 -5.68 -0.78 -13.32
C GLU A 123 -6.45 -1.68 -12.34
#